data_AF-A0A529LJS0-F1
#
_entry.id   AF-A0A529LJS0-F1
#
_cell.length_a   1.000
_cell.length_b   1.000
_cell.length_c   1.000
_cell.angle_alpha   90.00
_cell.angle_beta   90.00
_cell.angle_gamma   90.00
#
_symmetry.space_group_name_H-M   'P 1'
#
loop_
_entity.id
_entity.type
_entity.pdbx_description
1 polymer ?
#
loop_
_entity_poly.entity_id
_entity_poly.type
_entity_poly.pdbx_seq_one_letter_code
_entity_poly.pdbx_strand_id
1 'polypeptide(L)'
;MTIYGWIQILLYCGILVALVKPVGFYMHRVFNGDRTVLSPVLVPIERGLYRLAGTNEREEQHWAVYTTGMLLFNLAGFLVLYALQRLQ
;
A
#
# COMPACT_ATOMS: atom_id res chain seq x y z
N MET A 1 -36.35 5.16 8.94
CA MET A 1 -35.27 5.59 8.02
C MET A 1 -35.60 7.00 7.56
N THR A 2 -34.85 8.01 8.02
CA THR A 2 -35.11 9.41 7.66
C THR A 2 -34.61 9.71 6.24
N ILE A 3 -35.28 10.61 5.52
CA ILE A 3 -34.89 11.05 4.17
C ILE A 3 -33.44 11.58 4.15
N TYR A 4 -33.02 12.23 5.23
CA TYR A 4 -31.65 12.71 5.41
C TYR A 4 -30.59 11.59 5.39
N GLY A 5 -30.89 10.43 6.00
CA GLY A 5 -29.97 9.28 5.99
C GLY A 5 -29.78 8.72 4.57
N TRP A 6 -30.86 8.61 3.81
CA TRP A 6 -30.79 8.17 2.40
C TRP A 6 -29.97 9.13 1.53
N ILE A 7 -30.14 10.44 1.72
CA ILE A 7 -29.36 11.46 0.99
C ILE A 7 -27.87 11.36 1.34
N GLN A 8 -27.51 11.18 2.61
CA GLN A 8 -26.11 11.03 3.03
C GLN A 8 -25.46 9.79 2.42
N ILE A 9 -26.16 8.66 2.38
CA ILE A 9 -25.65 7.41 1.77
C ILE A 9 -25.39 7.62 0.29
N LEU A 10 -26.35 8.19 -0.45
CA LEU A 10 -26.20 8.45 -1.88
C LEU A 10 -25.04 9.40 -2.18
N LEU A 11 -24.91 10.47 -1.38
CA LEU A 11 -23.83 11.44 -1.52
C LEU A 11 -22.47 10.80 -1.22
N TYR A 12 -22.36 10.01 -0.15
CA TYR A 12 -21.15 9.27 0.20
C TYR A 12 -20.74 8.29 -0.92
N CYS A 13 -21.67 7.45 -1.37
CA CYS A 13 -21.42 6.51 -2.46
C CYS A 13 -21.02 7.23 -3.75
N GLY A 14 -21.67 8.35 -4.08
CA GLY A 14 -21.34 9.17 -5.24
C GLY A 14 -19.92 9.71 -5.17
N ILE A 15 -19.51 10.27 -4.02
CA ILE A 15 -18.14 10.75 -3.80
C ILE A 15 -17.14 9.59 -3.90
N LEU A 16 -17.44 8.45 -3.28
CA LEU A 16 -16.58 7.27 -3.29
C LEU A 16 -16.32 6.81 -4.73
N VAL A 17 -17.38 6.63 -5.53
CA VAL A 17 -17.25 6.23 -6.94
C VAL A 17 -16.49 7.28 -7.76
N ALA A 18 -16.71 8.57 -7.50
CA ALA A 18 -15.96 9.63 -8.14
C ALA A 18 -14.45 9.58 -7.81
N LEU A 19 -14.09 9.15 -6.59
CA LEU A 19 -12.71 9.01 -6.14
C LEU A 19 -12.03 7.70 -6.62
N VAL A 20 -12.80 6.64 -6.86
CA VAL A 20 -12.26 5.36 -7.36
C VAL A 20 -11.51 5.55 -8.67
N LYS A 21 -12.01 6.37 -9.59
CA LYS A 21 -11.37 6.60 -10.90
C LYS A 21 -9.99 7.27 -10.80
N PRO A 22 -9.82 8.43 -10.14
CA PRO A 22 -8.51 9.07 -10.02
C PRO A 22 -7.53 8.24 -9.18
N VAL A 23 -7.97 7.64 -8.08
CA VAL A 23 -7.11 6.83 -7.21
C VAL A 23 -6.70 5.53 -7.91
N GLY A 24 -7.64 4.83 -8.54
CA GLY A 24 -7.36 3.61 -9.28
C GLY A 24 -6.43 3.85 -10.47
N PHE A 25 -6.60 4.95 -11.19
CA PHE A 25 -5.70 5.33 -12.29
C PHE A 25 -4.29 5.67 -11.80
N TYR A 26 -4.18 6.35 -10.65
CA TYR A 26 -2.90 6.59 -10.00
C TYR A 26 -2.22 5.27 -9.60
N MET A 27 -2.94 4.36 -8.93
CA MET A 27 -2.43 3.03 -8.56
C MET A 27 -1.97 2.23 -9.78
N HIS A 28 -2.74 2.24 -10.86
CA HIS A 28 -2.36 1.59 -12.11
C HIS A 28 -1.04 2.13 -12.67
N ARG A 29 -0.85 3.46 -12.69
CA ARG A 29 0.42 4.06 -13.12
C ARG A 29 1.59 3.68 -12.21
N VAL A 30 1.37 3.66 -10.90
CA VAL A 30 2.42 3.27 -9.94
C VAL A 30 2.80 1.80 -10.11
N PHE A 31 1.83 0.89 -10.21
CA PHE A 31 2.11 -0.54 -10.37
C PHE A 31 2.73 -0.91 -11.72
N ASN A 32 2.42 -0.16 -12.79
CA ASN A 32 3.07 -0.37 -14.08
C ASN A 32 4.47 0.27 -14.17
N GLY A 33 4.93 0.97 -13.13
CA GLY A 33 6.22 1.68 -13.16
C GLY A 33 6.23 2.93 -14.03
N ASP A 34 5.05 3.47 -14.38
CA ASP A 34 4.93 4.71 -15.14
C ASP A 34 5.32 5.92 -14.28
N ARG A 35 5.99 6.92 -14.88
CA ARG A 35 6.32 8.17 -14.20
C ARG A 35 5.04 8.90 -13.81
N THR A 36 4.75 8.95 -12.52
CA THR A 36 3.70 9.78 -11.92
C THR A 36 4.28 11.15 -11.52
N VAL A 37 3.40 12.11 -11.22
CA VAL A 37 3.78 13.48 -10.83
C VAL A 37 4.65 13.51 -9.56
N LEU A 38 4.53 12.47 -8.73
CA LEU A 38 5.28 12.25 -7.50
C LEU A 38 6.57 11.43 -7.70
N SER A 39 6.77 10.83 -8.88
CA SER A 39 7.97 10.06 -9.21
C SER A 39 9.31 10.81 -9.07
N PRO A 40 9.47 12.12 -9.35
CA PRO A 40 10.78 12.75 -9.18
C PRO A 40 11.28 12.77 -7.73
N VAL A 41 10.37 12.68 -6.74
CA VAL A 41 10.72 12.63 -5.31
C VAL A 41 10.68 11.20 -4.77
N LEU A 42 9.71 10.37 -5.17
CA LEU A 42 9.61 9.00 -4.66
C LEU A 42 10.66 8.06 -5.25
N VAL A 43 11.00 8.17 -6.53
CA VAL A 43 11.96 7.28 -7.19
C VAL A 43 13.36 7.28 -6.54
N PRO A 44 13.97 8.42 -6.15
CA PRO A 44 15.24 8.39 -5.44
C PRO A 44 15.14 7.78 -4.03
N ILE A 45 14.00 7.94 -3.35
CA ILE A 45 13.75 7.35 -2.03
C ILE A 45 13.58 5.84 -2.16
N GLU A 46 12.77 5.38 -3.11
CA GLU A 46 12.59 3.96 -3.43
C GLU A 46 13.93 3.30 -3.74
N ARG A 47 14.74 3.92 -4.62
CA ARG A 47 16.09 3.41 -4.91
C ARG A 47 16.99 3.38 -3.68
N GLY A 48 16.86 4.35 -2.77
CA GLY A 48 17.57 4.36 -1.49
C GLY A 48 17.16 3.18 -0.60
N LEU A 49 15.85 2.97 -0.46
CA LEU A 49 15.28 1.87 0.31
C LEU A 49 15.63 0.51 -0.29
N TYR A 50 15.54 0.32 -1.60
CA TYR A 50 15.96 -0.90 -2.29
C TYR A 50 17.45 -1.20 -2.07
N ARG A 51 18.31 -0.18 -2.12
CA ARG A 51 19.74 -0.33 -1.81
C ARG A 51 19.99 -0.72 -0.36
N LEU A 52 19.26 -0.13 0.59
CA LEU A 52 19.37 -0.47 2.01
C LEU A 52 18.84 -1.86 2.32
N ALA A 53 17.75 -2.27 1.68
CA ALA A 53 17.16 -3.60 1.81
C ALA A 53 17.97 -4.68 1.08
N GLY A 54 18.91 -4.31 0.21
CA GLY A 54 19.69 -5.25 -0.60
C GLY A 54 18.87 -5.98 -1.67
N THR A 55 17.63 -5.56 -1.89
CA THR A 55 16.68 -6.18 -2.83
C THR A 55 16.66 -5.45 -4.16
N ASN A 56 16.63 -6.19 -5.26
CA ASN A 56 16.61 -5.63 -6.61
C ASN A 56 15.16 -5.45 -7.07
N GLU A 57 14.80 -4.24 -7.47
CA GLU A 57 13.46 -3.88 -8.01
C GLU A 57 13.10 -4.67 -9.29
N ARG A 58 14.09 -5.27 -9.96
CA ARG A 58 13.92 -6.05 -11.20
C ARG A 58 13.79 -7.55 -11.01
N GLU A 59 13.89 -8.07 -9.79
CA GLU A 59 13.73 -9.50 -9.54
C GLU A 59 12.26 -9.83 -9.29
N GLU A 60 11.64 -10.52 -10.24
CA GLU A 60 10.32 -11.11 -10.02
C GLU A 60 10.41 -12.14 -8.88
N GLN A 61 9.78 -11.84 -7.75
CA GLN A 61 9.72 -12.79 -6.65
C GLN A 61 8.80 -13.95 -7.01
N HIS A 62 9.35 -15.17 -6.97
CA HIS A 62 8.52 -16.38 -7.05
C HIS A 62 7.50 -16.39 -5.90
N TRP A 63 6.27 -16.86 -6.17
CA TRP A 63 5.15 -16.83 -5.22
C TRP A 63 5.51 -17.42 -3.84
N ALA A 64 6.35 -18.46 -3.80
CA ALA A 64 6.79 -19.08 -2.55
C ALA A 64 7.69 -18.17 -1.72
N VAL A 65 8.60 -17.43 -2.37
CA VAL A 65 9.48 -16.45 -1.72
C VAL A 65 8.66 -15.28 -1.19
N TYR A 66 7.72 -14.77 -2.00
CA TYR A 66 6.79 -13.71 -1.58
C TYR A 66 5.98 -14.13 -0.34
N THR A 67 5.35 -15.31 -0.39
CA THR A 67 4.51 -15.80 0.71
C THR A 67 5.32 -16.02 1.98
N THR A 68 6.51 -16.62 1.86
CA THR A 68 7.40 -16.85 3.00
C THR A 68 7.87 -15.52 3.60
N GLY A 69 8.27 -14.56 2.78
CA GLY A 69 8.66 -13.22 3.22
C GLY A 69 7.53 -12.49 3.94
N MET A 70 6.32 -12.54 3.37
CA MET A 70 5.12 -11.95 3.98
C MET A 70 4.81 -12.56 5.36
N LEU A 71 4.90 -13.89 5.50
CA LEU A 71 4.66 -14.58 6.76
C LEU A 71 5.73 -14.27 7.81
N LEU A 72 7.01 -14.30 7.43
CA LEU A 72 8.12 -13.98 8.34
C LEU A 72 8.04 -12.53 8.82
N PHE A 73 7.71 -11.59 7.93
CA PHE A 73 7.53 -10.18 8.30
C PHE A 73 6.37 -9.99 9.29
N ASN A 74 5.23 -10.63 9.04
CA ASN A 74 4.09 -10.61 9.97
C ASN A 74 4.43 -11.23 11.32
N LEU A 75 5.14 -12.36 11.33
CA LEU A 75 5.58 -13.01 12.55
C LEU A 75 6.52 -12.11 13.35
N ALA A 76 7.51 -11.48 12.70
CA ALA A 76 8.41 -10.55 13.34
C ALA A 76 7.66 -9.34 13.92
N GLY A 77 6.75 -8.74 13.15
CA GLY A 77 5.89 -7.65 13.63
C GLY A 77 5.04 -8.04 14.83
N PHE A 78 4.44 -9.24 14.80
CA PHE A 78 3.70 -9.78 15.92
C PHE A 78 4.58 -9.95 17.17
N LEU A 79 5.77 -10.53 17.04
CA LEU A 79 6.71 -10.72 18.15
C LEU A 79 7.17 -9.38 18.75
N VAL A 80 7.45 -8.39 17.91
CA VAL A 80 7.83 -7.03 18.36
C VAL A 80 6.67 -6.38 19.11
N LEU A 81 5.46 -6.41 18.55
CA LEU A 81 4.27 -5.86 19.21
C LEU A 81 3.96 -6.56 20.53
N TYR A 82 4.08 -7.89 20.57
CA TYR A 82 3.91 -8.68 21.78
C TYR A 82 4.96 -8.31 22.84
N ALA A 83 6.23 -8.20 22.45
CA ALA A 83 7.31 -7.80 23.34
C ALA A 83 7.06 -6.39 23.91
N LEU A 84 6.66 -5.43 23.07
CA LEU A 84 6.29 -4.10 23.51
C LEU A 84 5.15 -4.13 24.53
N GLN A 85 4.06 -4.83 24.23
CA GLN A 85 2.91 -4.93 25.15
C GLN A 85 3.24 -5.66 26.46
N ARG A 86 4.24 -6.54 26.46
CA ARG A 86 4.64 -7.29 27.65
C ARG A 86 5.67 -6.56 28.52
N LEU A 87 6.48 -5.70 27.91
CA LEU A 87 7.56 -4.94 28.57
C LEU A 87 7.12 -3.50 28.94
N GLN A 88 6.05 -2.99 28.33
CA GLN A 88 5.36 -1.76 28.71
C GLN A 88 4.47 -2.00 29.94
#